data_AF-A0A7K3ZQ81-F1
#
_entry.id   AF-A0A7K3ZQ81-F1
#
_cell.length_a   1.000
_cell.length_b   1.000
_cell.length_c   1.000
_cell.angle_alpha   90.00
_cell.angle_beta   90.00
_cell.angle_gamma   90.00
#
_symmetry.space_group_name_H-M   'P 1'
#
loop_
_entity.id
_entity.type
_entity.pdbx_description
1 polymer ?
#
loop_
_entity_poly.entity_id
_entity_poly.type
_entity_poly.pdbx_seq_one_letter_code
_entity_poly.pdbx_strand_id
1 'polypeptide(L)'
;RNKSAAALFTSDYALYWYDYKSGYDTVFAQFVGNESRERHIALCRGAAETFGKDWGAIITWKYNQAPYLESGDELYNDLALAYNSGAKYGIVFTYPHITAYGTLTDEHFSALQRFWNTLKTNPDSLGKTQSEVAYIVPADYGFGFRSAEDTIWGQFPSDELSAKICSDTVALTGRYGAKLNILYDGPETASKLSSYSTVYYYNQTVT
;
A
#
# COMPACT_ATOMS: atom_id res chain seq x y z
N ARG A 1 -16.13 -22.65 -2.02
CA ARG A 1 -16.11 -21.19 -1.75
C ARG A 1 -17.12 -20.54 -2.71
N ASN A 2 -18.20 -19.96 -2.19
CA ASN A 2 -19.11 -19.14 -3.01
C ASN A 2 -18.33 -17.91 -3.45
N LYS A 3 -17.91 -17.85 -4.72
CA LYS A 3 -17.55 -16.58 -5.35
C LYS A 3 -18.84 -15.76 -5.43
N SER A 4 -18.83 -14.53 -4.91
CA SER A 4 -19.83 -13.54 -5.28
C SER A 4 -19.91 -13.46 -6.81
N ALA A 5 -21.11 -13.23 -7.35
CA ALA A 5 -21.31 -13.14 -8.79
C ALA A 5 -20.58 -11.94 -9.44
N ALA A 6 -20.14 -10.97 -8.62
CA ALA A 6 -19.33 -9.82 -9.01
C ALA A 6 -18.13 -9.66 -8.06
N ALA A 7 -16.97 -9.27 -8.60
CA ALA A 7 -15.80 -8.93 -7.82
C ALA A 7 -16.04 -7.60 -7.08
N LEU A 8 -15.74 -7.58 -5.78
CA LEU A 8 -15.88 -6.40 -4.92
C LEU A 8 -14.56 -5.65 -4.82
N PHE A 9 -14.60 -4.35 -5.15
CA PHE A 9 -13.45 -3.45 -5.12
C PHE A 9 -13.68 -2.35 -4.09
N THR A 10 -12.61 -1.94 -3.41
CA THR A 10 -12.58 -0.72 -2.59
C THR A 10 -11.23 -0.04 -2.70
N SER A 11 -11.15 1.19 -2.23
CA SER A 11 -9.91 1.91 -2.00
C SER A 11 -9.88 2.39 -0.56
N ASP A 12 -8.72 2.27 0.07
CA ASP A 12 -8.51 2.75 1.43
C ASP A 12 -7.10 3.32 1.59
N TYR A 13 -6.91 4.08 2.66
CA TYR A 13 -5.65 4.60 3.13
C TYR A 13 -5.11 3.81 4.32
N ALA A 14 -5.97 3.17 5.12
CA ALA A 14 -5.61 2.76 6.46
C ALA A 14 -5.92 1.29 6.81
N LEU A 15 -7.11 0.80 6.51
CA LEU A 15 -7.67 -0.41 7.11
C LEU A 15 -7.71 -1.60 6.14
N TYR A 16 -6.70 -1.70 5.27
CA TYR A 16 -6.57 -2.74 4.23
C TYR A 16 -6.85 -4.16 4.73
N TRP A 17 -6.29 -4.53 5.88
CA TRP A 17 -6.49 -5.84 6.48
C TRP A 17 -7.96 -6.12 6.78
N TYR A 18 -8.65 -5.12 7.32
CA TYR A 18 -10.05 -5.20 7.70
C TYR A 18 -10.98 -5.16 6.48
N ASP A 19 -10.60 -4.47 5.39
CA ASP A 19 -11.30 -4.56 4.11
C ASP A 19 -11.27 -5.99 3.56
N TYR A 20 -10.12 -6.66 3.60
CA TYR A 20 -10.06 -8.05 3.13
C TYR A 20 -10.84 -9.01 4.04
N LYS A 21 -10.84 -8.78 5.36
CA LYS A 21 -11.69 -9.51 6.32
C LYS A 21 -13.18 -9.26 6.08
N SER A 22 -13.58 -8.06 5.69
CA SER A 22 -15.00 -7.71 5.44
C SER A 22 -15.54 -8.25 4.12
N GLY A 23 -14.66 -8.69 3.22
CA GLY A 23 -15.04 -9.50 2.06
C GLY A 23 -14.60 -8.96 0.71
N TYR A 24 -13.95 -7.79 0.63
CA TYR A 24 -13.50 -7.22 -0.64
C TYR A 24 -12.51 -8.13 -1.37
N ASP A 25 -12.67 -8.29 -2.68
CA ASP A 25 -11.81 -9.12 -3.52
C ASP A 25 -10.52 -8.40 -3.93
N THR A 26 -10.59 -7.06 -4.01
CA THR A 26 -9.44 -6.22 -4.34
C THR A 26 -9.52 -4.90 -3.60
N VAL A 27 -8.39 -4.50 -3.00
CA VAL A 27 -8.24 -3.21 -2.32
C VAL A 27 -7.17 -2.40 -3.05
N PHE A 28 -7.48 -1.11 -3.28
CA PHE A 28 -6.54 -0.15 -3.86
C PHE A 28 -5.91 0.69 -2.75
N ALA A 29 -4.61 0.49 -2.53
CA ALA A 29 -3.82 1.30 -1.62
C ALA A 29 -3.74 2.74 -2.12
N GLN A 30 -4.24 3.69 -1.33
CA GLN A 30 -4.12 5.11 -1.63
C GLN A 30 -2.67 5.57 -1.45
N PHE A 31 -2.05 5.98 -2.55
CA PHE A 31 -0.83 6.78 -2.50
C PHE A 31 -1.27 8.24 -2.48
N VAL A 32 -1.08 8.87 -1.33
CA VAL A 32 -1.58 10.20 -1.00
C VAL A 32 -0.50 11.00 -0.27
N GLY A 33 -0.45 12.30 -0.54
CA GLY A 33 0.51 13.20 0.08
C GLY A 33 1.96 12.76 -0.11
N ASN A 34 2.76 13.05 0.92
CA ASN A 34 4.15 12.59 1.03
C ASN A 34 4.27 11.34 1.93
N GLU A 35 3.20 10.55 2.03
CA GLU A 35 3.20 9.33 2.86
C GLU A 35 4.06 8.22 2.24
N SER A 36 4.62 7.32 3.05
CA SER A 36 5.51 6.26 2.53
C SER A 36 4.74 5.28 1.64
N ARG A 37 5.13 5.18 0.36
CA ARG A 37 4.54 4.24 -0.61
C ARG A 37 4.83 2.80 -0.18
N GLU A 38 6.05 2.54 0.25
CA GLU A 38 6.51 1.23 0.73
C GLU A 38 5.70 0.75 1.94
N ARG A 39 5.33 1.66 2.85
CA ARG A 39 4.45 1.31 3.98
C ARG A 39 3.06 0.91 3.52
N HIS A 40 2.45 1.66 2.61
CA HIS A 40 1.13 1.31 2.06
C HIS A 40 1.17 -0.01 1.27
N ILE A 41 2.26 -0.25 0.53
CA ILE A 41 2.52 -1.54 -0.13
C ILE A 41 2.63 -2.65 0.91
N ALA A 42 3.44 -2.48 1.96
CA ALA A 42 3.67 -3.49 2.97
C ALA A 42 2.37 -3.90 3.68
N LEU A 43 1.50 -2.94 4.01
CA LEU A 43 0.20 -3.21 4.62
C LEU A 43 -0.79 -3.85 3.63
N CYS A 44 -0.98 -3.26 2.45
CA CYS A 44 -2.01 -3.70 1.50
C CYS A 44 -1.65 -5.03 0.83
N ARG A 45 -0.41 -5.17 0.34
CA ARG A 45 0.07 -6.44 -0.23
C ARG A 45 0.11 -7.54 0.82
N GLY A 46 0.60 -7.24 2.03
CA GLY A 46 0.63 -8.19 3.13
C GLY A 46 -0.75 -8.77 3.45
N ALA A 47 -1.77 -7.90 3.51
CA ALA A 47 -3.15 -8.35 3.64
C ALA A 47 -3.61 -9.18 2.44
N ALA A 48 -3.43 -8.68 1.21
CA ALA A 48 -3.85 -9.35 -0.02
C ALA A 48 -3.26 -10.77 -0.13
N GLU A 49 -1.95 -10.94 0.09
CA GLU A 49 -1.25 -12.23 0.04
C GLU A 49 -1.72 -13.18 1.15
N THR A 50 -2.02 -12.65 2.33
CA THR A 50 -2.56 -13.45 3.45
C THR A 50 -3.92 -14.02 3.09
N PHE A 51 -4.83 -13.19 2.57
CA PHE A 51 -6.17 -13.61 2.18
C PHE A 51 -6.24 -14.28 0.80
N GLY A 52 -5.14 -14.33 0.06
CA GLY A 52 -5.07 -14.91 -1.29
C GLY A 52 -5.91 -14.13 -2.30
N LYS A 53 -5.83 -12.81 -2.24
CA LYS A 53 -6.63 -11.83 -3.00
C LYS A 53 -5.71 -10.88 -3.77
N ASP A 54 -6.32 -10.10 -4.66
CA ASP A 54 -5.60 -9.14 -5.50
C ASP A 54 -5.54 -7.77 -4.84
N TRP A 55 -4.56 -6.94 -5.22
CA TRP A 55 -4.47 -5.55 -4.77
C TRP A 55 -4.04 -4.62 -5.92
N GLY A 56 -4.18 -3.32 -5.72
CA GLY A 56 -3.67 -2.30 -6.64
C GLY A 56 -3.29 -1.02 -5.91
N ALA A 57 -2.82 -0.03 -6.66
CA ALA A 57 -2.59 1.32 -6.16
C ALA A 57 -3.57 2.30 -6.81
N ILE A 58 -3.99 3.28 -6.04
CA ILE A 58 -4.68 4.47 -6.54
C ILE A 58 -3.89 5.71 -6.13
N ILE A 59 -3.43 6.43 -7.15
CA ILE A 59 -2.69 7.67 -7.00
C ILE A 59 -3.70 8.79 -6.83
N THR A 60 -3.54 9.56 -5.76
CA THR A 60 -4.46 10.63 -5.39
C THR A 60 -3.72 11.94 -5.18
N TRP A 61 -4.27 12.84 -4.38
CA TRP A 61 -3.75 14.17 -4.09
C TRP A 61 -2.40 14.06 -3.37
N LYS A 62 -1.40 14.81 -3.83
CA LYS A 62 -0.12 15.03 -3.15
C LYS A 62 -0.04 16.41 -2.49
N TYR A 63 -0.58 17.44 -3.13
CA TYR A 63 -0.44 18.83 -2.70
C TYR A 63 -1.79 19.41 -2.27
N ASN A 64 -1.76 20.41 -1.39
CA ASN A 64 -2.93 21.19 -0.98
C ASN A 64 -3.28 22.34 -1.94
N GLN A 65 -2.56 22.45 -3.05
CA GLN A 65 -2.73 23.47 -4.08
C GLN A 65 -2.69 22.82 -5.47
N ALA A 66 -3.39 23.44 -6.43
CA ALA A 66 -3.44 22.95 -7.81
C ALA A 66 -2.03 22.73 -8.40
N PRO A 67 -1.83 21.66 -9.21
CA PRO A 67 -2.84 20.72 -9.71
C PRO A 67 -3.24 19.62 -8.71
N TYR A 68 -2.82 19.71 -7.44
CA TYR A 68 -3.06 18.74 -6.36
C TYR A 68 -2.42 17.37 -6.55
N LEU A 69 -2.19 16.92 -7.79
CA LEU A 69 -1.52 15.66 -8.13
C LEU A 69 0.01 15.82 -8.10
N GLU A 70 0.71 14.70 -7.96
CA GLU A 70 2.17 14.62 -8.10
C GLU A 70 2.64 14.91 -9.52
N SER A 71 3.95 15.09 -9.75
CA SER A 71 4.43 15.33 -11.13
C SER A 71 4.30 14.09 -12.03
N GLY A 72 4.46 14.26 -13.34
CA GLY A 72 4.39 13.12 -14.27
C GLY A 72 5.47 12.06 -14.02
N ASP A 73 6.69 12.46 -13.65
CA ASP A 73 7.74 11.50 -13.33
C ASP A 73 7.48 10.76 -12.02
N GLU A 74 6.92 11.45 -11.02
CA GLU A 74 6.49 10.82 -9.76
C GLU A 74 5.36 9.82 -10.02
N LEU A 75 4.36 10.18 -10.84
CA LEU A 75 3.29 9.28 -11.26
C LEU A 75 3.82 8.01 -11.94
N TYR A 76 4.78 8.14 -12.85
CA TYR A 76 5.41 6.98 -13.48
C TYR A 76 6.09 6.09 -12.44
N ASN A 77 6.84 6.69 -11.51
CA ASN A 77 7.60 5.96 -10.49
C ASN A 77 6.68 5.26 -9.49
N ASP A 78 5.61 5.90 -9.04
CA ASP A 78 4.64 5.34 -8.10
C ASP A 78 3.88 4.15 -8.72
N LEU A 79 3.46 4.28 -9.99
CA LEU A 79 2.86 3.17 -10.75
C LEU A 79 3.85 2.02 -10.98
N ALA A 80 5.09 2.34 -11.36
CA ALA A 80 6.14 1.35 -11.56
C ALA A 80 6.46 0.60 -10.25
N LEU A 81 6.56 1.31 -9.12
CA LEU A 81 6.80 0.74 -7.80
C LEU A 81 5.67 -0.21 -7.40
N ALA A 82 4.40 0.20 -7.58
CA ALA A 82 3.26 -0.64 -7.28
C ALA A 82 3.26 -1.93 -8.11
N TYR A 83 3.47 -1.83 -9.43
CA TYR A 83 3.48 -3.00 -10.32
C TYR A 83 4.69 -3.91 -10.08
N ASN A 84 5.88 -3.34 -9.86
CA ASN A 84 7.05 -4.10 -9.42
C ASN A 84 6.77 -4.89 -8.13
N SER A 85 5.93 -4.34 -7.25
CA SER A 85 5.54 -4.97 -5.98
C SER A 85 4.33 -5.91 -6.09
N GLY A 86 3.84 -6.19 -7.31
CA GLY A 86 2.77 -7.16 -7.56
C GLY A 86 1.35 -6.57 -7.60
N ALA A 87 1.19 -5.25 -7.65
CA ALA A 87 -0.11 -4.64 -7.93
C ALA A 87 -0.65 -5.10 -9.29
N LYS A 88 -1.95 -5.40 -9.35
CA LYS A 88 -2.64 -5.74 -10.62
C LYS A 88 -3.31 -4.55 -11.28
N TYR A 89 -3.56 -3.50 -10.49
CA TYR A 89 -4.30 -2.32 -10.92
C TYR A 89 -3.55 -1.06 -10.54
N GLY A 90 -3.54 -0.08 -11.44
CA GLY A 90 -3.12 1.29 -11.20
C GLY A 90 -4.27 2.23 -11.58
N ILE A 91 -4.70 3.07 -10.65
CA ILE A 91 -5.76 4.06 -10.87
C ILE A 91 -5.17 5.45 -10.60
N VAL A 92 -5.54 6.44 -11.40
CA VAL A 92 -5.21 7.84 -11.13
C VAL A 92 -6.50 8.59 -10.86
N PHE A 93 -6.61 9.17 -9.68
CA PHE A 93 -7.75 9.97 -9.28
C PHE A 93 -7.63 11.38 -9.86
N THR A 94 -8.60 11.80 -10.67
CA THR A 94 -8.50 13.01 -11.50
C THR A 94 -9.33 14.20 -11.01
N TYR A 95 -9.99 14.12 -9.85
CA TYR A 95 -10.76 15.24 -9.30
C TYR A 95 -9.85 16.19 -8.49
N PRO A 96 -10.09 17.53 -8.45
CA PRO A 96 -11.22 18.26 -9.05
C PRO A 96 -11.09 18.52 -10.56
N HIS A 97 -12.21 18.89 -11.18
CA HIS A 97 -12.31 19.29 -12.58
C HIS A 97 -11.69 20.68 -12.84
N ILE A 98 -10.35 20.75 -12.85
CA ILE A 98 -9.60 21.99 -13.13
C ILE A 98 -9.42 22.19 -14.64
N THR A 99 -9.17 21.09 -15.37
CA THR A 99 -9.12 21.04 -16.83
C THR A 99 -10.24 20.13 -17.38
N ALA A 100 -10.31 19.99 -18.71
CA ALA A 100 -11.20 19.00 -19.35
C ALA A 100 -10.92 17.54 -18.88
N TYR A 101 -9.76 17.29 -18.30
CA TYR A 101 -9.33 15.99 -17.79
C TYR A 101 -9.07 15.99 -16.27
N GLY A 102 -9.62 16.97 -15.55
CA GLY A 102 -9.45 17.01 -14.11
C GLY A 102 -8.17 17.70 -13.67
N THR A 103 -7.43 17.04 -12.79
CA THR A 103 -6.09 17.43 -12.31
C THR A 103 -4.96 17.06 -13.27
N LEU A 104 -5.25 16.25 -14.30
CA LEU A 104 -4.25 15.79 -15.26
C LEU A 104 -3.77 16.92 -16.18
N THR A 105 -2.46 16.89 -16.45
CA THR A 105 -1.73 17.76 -17.38
C THR A 105 -0.98 16.90 -18.41
N ASP A 106 -0.37 17.52 -19.42
CA ASP A 106 0.36 16.81 -20.49
C ASP A 106 1.52 15.93 -19.97
N GLU A 107 2.16 16.31 -18.86
CA GLU A 107 3.21 15.50 -18.24
C GLU A 107 2.66 14.17 -17.70
N HIS A 108 1.44 14.19 -17.15
CA HIS A 108 0.77 13.01 -16.62
C HIS A 108 0.35 12.07 -17.75
N PHE A 109 -0.17 12.61 -18.85
CA PHE A 109 -0.47 11.81 -20.04
C PHE A 109 0.79 11.16 -20.62
N SER A 110 1.89 11.92 -20.68
CA SER A 110 3.19 11.41 -21.11
C SER A 110 3.69 10.29 -20.18
N ALA A 111 3.53 10.46 -18.86
CA ALA A 111 3.86 9.43 -17.88
C ALA A 111 3.04 8.16 -18.04
N LEU A 112 1.72 8.28 -18.17
CA LEU A 112 0.82 7.15 -18.39
C LEU A 112 1.11 6.41 -19.69
N GLN A 113 1.42 7.15 -20.77
CA GLN A 113 1.82 6.55 -22.03
C GLN A 113 3.14 5.80 -21.91
N ARG A 114 4.16 6.38 -21.25
CA ARG A 114 5.44 5.69 -20.98
C ARG A 114 5.19 4.42 -20.18
N PHE A 115 4.44 4.51 -19.08
CA PHE A 115 4.11 3.37 -18.22
C PHE A 115 3.39 2.25 -18.99
N TRP A 116 2.36 2.60 -19.76
CA TRP A 116 1.62 1.66 -20.58
C TRP A 116 2.50 0.97 -21.63
N ASN A 117 3.35 1.73 -22.31
CA ASN A 117 4.29 1.18 -23.29
C ASN A 117 5.28 0.21 -22.63
N THR A 118 5.82 0.55 -21.45
CA THR A 118 6.68 -0.36 -20.68
C THR A 118 5.97 -1.69 -20.39
N LEU A 119 4.73 -1.65 -19.89
CA LEU A 119 3.94 -2.85 -19.62
C LEU A 119 3.64 -3.68 -20.88
N LYS A 120 3.42 -3.03 -22.02
CA LYS A 120 3.10 -3.70 -23.28
C LYS A 120 4.32 -4.33 -23.95
N THR A 121 5.48 -3.69 -23.86
CA THR A 121 6.69 -4.12 -24.56
C THR A 121 7.53 -5.07 -23.71
N ASN A 122 7.71 -4.78 -22.43
CA ASN A 122 8.51 -5.61 -21.53
C ASN A 122 8.05 -5.40 -20.08
N PRO A 123 6.95 -6.03 -19.64
CA PRO A 123 6.44 -5.85 -18.28
C PRO A 123 7.45 -6.32 -17.21
N ASP A 124 8.31 -7.28 -17.53
CA ASP A 124 9.35 -7.78 -16.62
C ASP A 124 10.43 -6.72 -16.34
N SER A 125 10.55 -5.67 -17.15
CA SER A 125 11.49 -4.56 -16.93
C SER A 125 11.17 -3.73 -15.69
N LEU A 126 9.94 -3.76 -15.18
CA LEU A 126 9.60 -3.13 -13.91
C LEU A 126 10.13 -3.90 -12.70
N GLY A 127 10.53 -5.16 -12.88
CA GLY A 127 10.91 -6.05 -11.80
C GLY A 127 9.73 -6.81 -11.20
N LYS A 128 10.05 -7.72 -10.27
CA LYS A 128 9.09 -8.55 -9.53
C LYS A 128 9.55 -8.67 -8.08
N THR A 129 9.48 -7.57 -7.35
CA THR A 129 9.88 -7.51 -5.95
C THR A 129 8.93 -8.35 -5.10
N GLN A 130 9.42 -9.51 -4.63
CA GLN A 130 8.71 -10.37 -3.70
C GLN A 130 8.89 -9.86 -2.27
N SER A 131 7.93 -10.16 -1.41
CA SER A 131 8.08 -9.97 0.03
C SER A 131 9.07 -11.00 0.59
N GLU A 132 10.02 -10.54 1.40
CA GLU A 132 11.07 -11.39 2.02
C GLU A 132 11.01 -11.33 3.54
N VAL A 133 10.45 -10.25 4.09
CA VAL A 133 10.40 -9.95 5.53
C VAL A 133 8.97 -9.62 5.93
N ALA A 134 8.55 -10.11 7.09
CA ALA A 134 7.28 -9.74 7.70
C ALA A 134 7.49 -9.00 9.03
N TYR A 135 6.70 -7.95 9.25
CA TYR A 135 6.50 -7.33 10.56
C TYR A 135 5.08 -7.62 11.05
N ILE A 136 4.97 -8.23 12.23
CA ILE A 136 3.70 -8.67 12.80
C ILE A 136 3.27 -7.66 13.88
N VAL A 137 2.17 -6.96 13.63
CA VAL A 137 1.51 -6.06 14.59
C VAL A 137 0.43 -6.81 15.38
N PRO A 138 -0.06 -6.28 16.52
CA PRO A 138 -1.15 -6.90 17.26
C PRO A 138 -2.40 -7.14 16.40
N ALA A 139 -3.16 -8.18 16.73
CA ALA A 139 -4.32 -8.64 15.95
C ALA A 139 -5.42 -7.58 15.73
N ASP A 140 -5.53 -6.65 16.67
CA ASP A 140 -6.53 -5.59 16.77
C ASP A 140 -5.94 -4.18 16.64
N TYR A 141 -4.64 -4.08 16.30
CA TYR A 141 -3.98 -2.79 16.15
C TYR A 141 -4.55 -2.02 14.96
N GLY A 142 -5.23 -0.92 15.22
CA GLY A 142 -5.73 -0.07 14.13
C GLY A 142 -4.59 0.58 13.34
N PHE A 143 -4.94 1.42 12.38
CA PHE A 143 -3.95 2.24 11.70
C PHE A 143 -3.39 3.32 12.65
N GLY A 144 -2.08 3.35 12.82
CA GLY A 144 -1.35 4.30 13.67
C GLY A 144 0.14 4.31 13.33
N PHE A 145 0.45 4.53 12.04
CA PHE A 145 1.81 4.35 11.49
C PHE A 145 2.46 5.65 10.99
N ARG A 146 1.77 6.80 11.13
CA ARG A 146 2.28 8.09 10.63
C ARG A 146 3.24 8.77 11.60
N SER A 147 3.03 8.59 12.89
CA SER A 147 3.81 9.17 13.97
C SER A 147 3.63 8.37 15.26
N ALA A 148 4.47 8.63 16.26
CA ALA A 148 4.34 8.03 17.58
C ALA A 148 3.03 8.45 18.29
N GLU A 149 2.53 9.65 17.99
CA GLU A 149 1.30 10.24 18.53
C GLU A 149 0.09 10.07 17.59
N ASP A 150 0.20 9.20 16.58
CA ASP A 150 -0.88 8.99 15.63
C ASP A 150 -2.12 8.39 16.32
N THR A 151 -3.31 8.77 15.85
CA THR A 151 -4.57 8.22 16.36
C THR A 151 -4.80 6.82 15.82
N ILE A 152 -5.07 5.86 16.69
CA ILE A 152 -5.42 4.48 16.33
C ILE A 152 -6.88 4.45 15.86
N TRP A 153 -7.15 3.78 14.75
CA TRP A 153 -8.49 3.73 14.11
C TRP A 153 -9.03 5.11 13.68
N GLY A 154 -8.20 6.15 13.70
CA GLY A 154 -8.65 7.53 13.48
C GLY A 154 -9.53 8.10 14.60
N GLN A 155 -9.67 7.39 15.73
CA GLN A 155 -10.58 7.76 16.82
C GLN A 155 -9.92 7.73 18.19
N PHE A 156 -9.07 6.74 18.44
CA PHE A 156 -8.44 6.54 19.74
C PHE A 156 -7.07 7.22 19.80
N PRO A 157 -6.66 7.76 20.96
CA PRO A 157 -5.33 8.29 21.13
C PRO A 157 -4.27 7.19 20.95
N SER A 158 -3.03 7.60 20.69
CA SER A 158 -1.87 6.70 20.71
C SER A 158 -1.76 5.97 22.06
N ASP A 159 -1.34 4.72 22.00
CA ASP A 159 -1.12 3.84 23.15
C ASP A 159 0.38 3.55 23.38
N GLU A 160 0.67 2.62 24.29
CA GLU A 160 2.04 2.22 24.64
C GLU A 160 2.81 1.55 23.49
N LEU A 161 2.12 1.05 22.45
CA LEU A 161 2.73 0.39 21.30
C LEU A 161 2.97 1.36 20.13
N SER A 162 2.23 2.46 20.08
CA SER A 162 2.19 3.38 18.94
C SER A 162 3.58 3.92 18.56
N ALA A 163 4.35 4.40 19.54
CA ALA A 163 5.70 4.91 19.30
C ALA A 163 6.64 3.84 18.73
N LYS A 164 6.55 2.63 19.28
CA LYS A 164 7.38 1.50 18.86
C LYS A 164 7.01 1.02 17.46
N ILE A 165 5.72 0.80 17.19
CA ILE A 165 5.22 0.34 15.89
C ILE A 165 5.56 1.35 14.79
N CYS A 166 5.39 2.64 15.06
CA CYS A 166 5.80 3.70 14.14
C CYS A 166 7.31 3.62 13.85
N SER A 167 8.15 3.56 14.88
CA SER A 167 9.60 3.50 14.74
C SER A 167 10.07 2.25 13.98
N ASP A 168 9.54 1.08 14.35
CA ASP A 168 9.84 -0.20 13.68
C ASP A 168 9.44 -0.14 12.21
N THR A 169 8.25 0.39 11.92
CA THR A 169 7.76 0.52 10.54
C THR A 169 8.68 1.41 9.71
N VAL A 170 9.09 2.57 10.24
CA VAL A 170 10.05 3.46 9.56
C VAL A 170 11.40 2.76 9.34
N ALA A 171 11.93 2.08 10.36
CA ALA A 171 13.21 1.39 10.26
C ALA A 171 13.17 0.24 9.24
N LEU A 172 12.12 -0.60 9.29
CA LEU A 172 11.98 -1.76 8.42
C LEU A 172 11.66 -1.36 6.98
N THR A 173 10.80 -0.35 6.76
CA THR A 173 10.55 0.16 5.40
C THR A 173 11.80 0.85 4.84
N GLY A 174 12.57 1.57 5.64
CA GLY A 174 13.86 2.13 5.22
C GLY A 174 14.90 1.07 4.85
N ARG A 175 14.92 -0.06 5.58
CA ARG A 175 15.88 -1.16 5.35
C ARG A 175 15.50 -2.07 4.19
N TYR A 176 14.23 -2.42 4.06
CA TYR A 176 13.76 -3.47 3.14
C TYR A 176 12.92 -2.93 1.98
N GLY A 177 12.46 -1.67 2.05
CA GLY A 177 11.58 -1.07 1.06
C GLY A 177 10.35 -1.94 0.79
N ALA A 178 10.03 -2.13 -0.48
CA ALA A 178 8.92 -2.97 -0.94
C ALA A 178 9.12 -4.49 -0.70
N LYS A 179 10.20 -4.94 -0.06
CA LYS A 179 10.35 -6.34 0.36
C LYS A 179 9.71 -6.65 1.72
N LEU A 180 9.26 -5.62 2.44
CA LEU A 180 8.54 -5.77 3.70
C LEU A 180 7.04 -6.02 3.45
N ASN A 181 6.44 -6.93 4.22
CA ASN A 181 5.01 -6.94 4.48
C ASN A 181 4.74 -6.63 5.96
N ILE A 182 3.63 -5.95 6.23
CA ILE A 182 3.10 -5.75 7.59
C ILE A 182 1.82 -6.58 7.70
N LEU A 183 1.80 -7.50 8.65
CA LEU A 183 0.72 -8.46 8.89
C LEU A 183 0.21 -8.32 10.31
N TYR A 184 -0.99 -8.83 10.57
CA TYR A 184 -1.61 -8.76 11.89
C TYR A 184 -1.51 -10.12 12.55
N ASP A 185 -1.21 -10.16 13.84
CA ASP A 185 -1.16 -11.42 14.57
C ASP A 185 -2.51 -12.15 14.49
N GLY A 186 -2.46 -13.47 14.31
CA GLY A 186 -3.66 -14.29 14.13
C GLY A 186 -3.47 -15.54 13.28
N PRO A 187 -4.50 -16.41 13.24
CA PRO A 187 -4.43 -17.70 12.55
C PRO A 187 -4.25 -17.56 11.03
N GLU A 188 -4.77 -16.50 10.42
CA GLU A 188 -4.60 -16.25 8.99
C GLU A 188 -3.12 -16.03 8.65
N THR A 189 -2.42 -15.25 9.48
CA THR A 189 -1.00 -14.93 9.36
C THR A 189 -0.10 -16.12 9.66
N ALA A 190 -0.41 -16.89 10.70
CA ALA A 190 0.41 -18.03 11.12
C ALA A 190 0.70 -19.02 9.98
N SER A 191 -0.28 -19.21 9.07
CA SER A 191 -0.16 -20.09 7.91
C SER A 191 0.81 -19.59 6.82
N LYS A 192 1.21 -18.31 6.87
CA LYS A 192 2.04 -17.63 5.87
C LYS A 192 3.47 -17.40 6.35
N LEU A 193 3.75 -17.48 7.64
CA LEU A 193 5.04 -17.06 8.20
C LEU A 193 6.25 -17.81 7.61
N SER A 194 6.07 -19.07 7.20
CA SER A 194 7.13 -19.87 6.58
C SER A 194 7.58 -19.39 5.20
N SER A 195 6.82 -18.51 4.53
CA SER A 195 7.24 -17.91 3.26
C SER A 195 8.19 -16.72 3.43
N TYR A 196 8.36 -16.21 4.65
CA TYR A 196 9.26 -15.09 4.94
C TYR A 196 10.60 -15.60 5.46
N SER A 197 11.68 -15.00 4.97
CA SER A 197 13.04 -15.29 5.44
C SER A 197 13.31 -14.74 6.84
N THR A 198 12.63 -13.67 7.22
CA THR A 198 12.74 -13.02 8.53
C THR A 198 11.36 -12.54 8.97
N VAL A 199 11.04 -12.75 10.25
CA VAL A 199 9.80 -12.31 10.87
C VAL A 199 10.13 -11.53 12.14
N TYR A 200 9.66 -10.29 12.22
CA TYR A 200 9.76 -9.43 13.38
C TYR A 200 8.38 -9.29 14.02
N TYR A 201 8.30 -9.41 15.35
CA TYR A 201 7.07 -9.12 16.08
C TYR A 201 7.15 -7.75 16.75
N TYR A 202 5.99 -7.08 16.90
CA TYR A 202 5.89 -5.78 17.55
C TYR A 202 6.51 -5.74 18.95
N ASN A 203 6.55 -6.88 19.67
CA ASN A 203 7.13 -7.00 21.00
C ASN A 203 8.63 -7.39 21.01
N GLN A 204 9.28 -7.44 19.85
CA GLN A 204 10.71 -7.71 19.71
C GLN A 204 11.50 -6.44 19.37
N THR A 205 12.80 -6.46 19.64
CA THR A 205 13.68 -5.38 19.14
C THR A 205 13.96 -5.60 17.67
N VAL A 206 13.77 -4.56 16.86
CA VAL A 206 14.18 -4.55 15.45
C VAL A 206 15.57 -3.94 15.36
N THR A 207 16.58 -4.76 15.03
CA THR A 207 17.96 -4.32 14.76
C THR A 207 18.33 -4.50 13.30
#